data_AF-A0A8J6EX83-F1
#
_entry.id   AF-A0A8J6EX83-F1
#
_cell.length_a   1.000
_cell.length_b   1.000
_cell.length_c   1.000
_cell.angle_alpha   90.00
_cell.angle_beta   90.00
_cell.angle_gamma   90.00
#
_symmetry.space_group_name_H-M   'P 1'
#
loop_
_entity.id
_entity.type
_entity.pdbx_description
1 polymer ?
#
loop_
_entity_poly.entity_id
_entity_poly.type
_entity_poly.pdbx_seq_one_letter_code
_entity_poly.pdbx_strand_id
1 'polypeptide(L)'
;MWDRTITVGSAGKTFSATGWKVGWAFGPDCLLKHLRVVHQNSVYHCATGAQEAVAQGFRKELERLGQPDCYFVQLRDELQKKRDWLYHCLTEVGMKPMMSQGSYFMIADISRFSKFTS
;
A
#
# COMPACT_ATOMS: atom_id res chain seq x y z
N MET A 1 -2.59 -7.91 -21.93
CA MET A 1 -1.47 -7.68 -20.97
C MET A 1 -1.50 -8.69 -19.83
N TRP A 2 -2.68 -9.16 -19.42
CA TRP A 2 -2.88 -10.20 -18.39
C TRP A 2 -1.92 -11.40 -18.46
N ASP A 3 -1.71 -11.99 -19.63
CA ASP A 3 -0.92 -13.23 -19.82
C ASP A 3 0.57 -13.12 -19.45
N ARG A 4 1.04 -11.90 -19.16
CA ARG A 4 2.42 -11.58 -18.79
C ARG A 4 2.52 -10.71 -17.54
N THR A 5 1.50 -10.69 -16.69
CA THR A 5 1.46 -9.82 -15.50
C THR A 5 1.10 -10.62 -14.26
N ILE A 6 1.92 -10.47 -13.22
CA ILE A 6 1.57 -10.84 -11.85
C ILE A 6 1.29 -9.56 -11.09
N THR A 7 0.10 -9.47 -10.50
CA THR A 7 -0.26 -8.36 -9.61
C THR A 7 -0.14 -8.81 -8.17
N VAL A 8 0.51 -7.99 -7.34
CA VAL A 8 0.78 -8.29 -5.93
C VAL A 8 0.03 -7.31 -5.04
N GLY A 9 -0.56 -7.83 -3.96
CA GLY A 9 -1.24 -7.04 -2.93
C GLY A 9 -0.68 -7.30 -1.53
N SER A 10 -1.02 -6.43 -0.59
CA SER A 10 -0.56 -6.49 0.80
C SER A 10 -1.67 -6.09 1.76
N ALA A 11 -2.03 -6.99 2.67
CA ALA A 11 -2.97 -6.68 3.75
C ALA A 11 -2.46 -5.54 4.63
N GLY A 12 -1.15 -5.47 4.84
CA GLY A 12 -0.54 -4.45 5.68
C GLY A 12 -0.71 -3.04 5.14
N LYS A 13 -0.79 -2.87 3.81
CA LYS A 13 -1.10 -1.58 3.17
C LYS A 13 -2.59 -1.36 3.02
N THR A 14 -3.35 -2.41 2.73
CA THR A 14 -4.80 -2.35 2.55
C THR A 14 -5.56 -2.04 3.84
N PHE A 15 -5.10 -2.57 4.97
CA PHE A 15 -5.75 -2.46 6.29
C PHE A 15 -4.89 -1.74 7.33
N SER A 16 -3.81 -1.07 6.92
CA SER A 16 -2.83 -0.43 7.82
C SER A 16 -2.25 -1.37 8.90
N ALA A 17 -2.20 -2.67 8.63
CA ALA A 17 -1.78 -3.73 9.54
C ALA A 17 -0.42 -4.31 9.15
N THR A 18 0.62 -3.46 9.06
CA THR A 18 1.95 -3.83 8.51
C THR A 18 2.61 -5.00 9.22
N GLY A 19 2.34 -5.19 10.52
CA GLY A 19 2.84 -6.30 11.33
C GLY A 19 2.23 -7.67 11.04
N TRP A 20 1.10 -7.74 10.30
CA TRP A 20 0.41 -9.02 10.05
C TRP A 20 1.08 -9.88 8.97
N LYS A 21 1.92 -9.27 8.13
CA LYS A 21 2.74 -9.97 7.11
C LYS A 21 1.93 -10.88 6.17
N VAL A 22 0.68 -10.51 5.86
CA VAL A 22 -0.15 -11.17 4.86
C VAL A 22 -0.12 -10.39 3.55
N GLY A 23 0.08 -11.11 2.44
CA GLY A 23 0.04 -10.58 1.07
C GLY A 23 -0.40 -11.67 0.09
N TRP A 24 -0.59 -11.30 -1.17
CA TRP A 24 -1.06 -12.22 -2.21
C TRP A 24 -0.52 -11.82 -3.58
N ALA A 25 -0.50 -12.78 -4.50
CA ALA A 25 -0.21 -12.57 -5.91
C ALA A 25 -1.32 -13.21 -6.75
N PHE A 26 -1.77 -12.53 -7.80
CA PHE A 26 -2.72 -13.06 -8.77
C PHE A 26 -2.28 -12.74 -10.20
N GLY A 27 -2.66 -13.59 -11.14
CA GLY A 27 -2.19 -13.54 -12.53
C GLY A 27 -2.48 -14.87 -13.24
N PRO A 28 -1.99 -15.06 -14.47
CA PRO A 28 -2.20 -16.29 -15.23
C PRO A 28 -1.45 -17.46 -14.60
N ASP A 29 -2.06 -18.65 -14.64
CA ASP A 29 -1.53 -19.84 -13.96
C ASP A 29 -0.14 -20.26 -14.48
N CYS A 30 0.13 -20.02 -15.77
CA CYS A 30 1.43 -20.28 -16.38
C CYS A 30 2.57 -19.53 -15.67
N LEU A 31 2.30 -18.40 -15.02
CA LEU A 31 3.26 -17.66 -14.20
C LEU A 31 3.17 -18.06 -12.71
N LEU A 32 1.95 -18.18 -12.16
CA LEU A 32 1.74 -18.47 -10.74
C LEU A 32 2.28 -19.83 -10.30
N LYS A 33 2.32 -20.82 -11.20
CA LYS A 33 2.88 -22.15 -10.89
C LYS A 33 4.32 -22.07 -10.37
N HIS A 34 5.12 -21.16 -10.90
CA HIS A 34 6.51 -20.97 -10.48
C HIS A 34 6.59 -20.32 -9.09
N LEU A 35 5.71 -19.37 -8.79
CA LEU A 35 5.61 -18.75 -7.47
C LEU A 35 5.22 -19.78 -6.39
N ARG A 36 4.29 -20.69 -6.70
CA ARG A 36 3.89 -21.78 -5.78
C ARG A 36 5.08 -22.69 -5.44
N VAL A 37 5.92 -23.05 -6.42
CA VAL A 37 7.12 -23.86 -6.21
C VAL A 37 8.13 -23.18 -5.28
N VAL A 38 8.34 -21.87 -5.42
CA VAL A 38 9.22 -21.12 -4.51
C VAL A 38 8.60 -21.03 -3.11
N HIS A 39 7.32 -20.68 -3.02
CA HIS A 39 6.62 -20.51 -1.76
C HIS A 39 6.61 -21.79 -0.92
N GLN A 40 6.26 -22.94 -1.53
CA GLN A 40 6.19 -24.23 -0.84
C GLN A 40 7.55 -24.68 -0.28
N ASN A 41 8.66 -24.30 -0.93
CA ASN A 41 10.02 -24.65 -0.52
C ASN A 41 10.71 -23.59 0.36
N SER A 42 10.10 -22.42 0.55
CA SER A 42 10.68 -21.32 1.35
C SER A 42 10.00 -21.17 2.71
N VAL A 43 8.67 -21.05 2.70
CA VAL A 43 7.86 -20.79 3.91
C VAL A 43 6.71 -21.75 4.08
N TYR A 44 6.37 -22.50 3.02
CA TYR A 44 5.28 -23.48 2.95
C TYR A 44 3.87 -22.88 3.13
N HIS A 45 3.57 -22.28 4.27
CA HIS A 45 2.31 -21.58 4.54
C HIS A 45 2.54 -20.26 5.32
N CYS A 46 1.54 -19.37 5.31
CA CYS A 46 1.51 -18.16 6.14
C CYS A 46 0.73 -18.40 7.44
N ALA A 47 0.76 -17.44 8.37
CA ALA A 47 0.03 -17.54 9.63
C ALA A 47 -1.50 -17.60 9.41
N THR A 48 -2.15 -18.68 9.85
CA THR A 48 -3.60 -18.92 9.62
C THR A 48 -4.48 -17.86 10.26
N GLY A 49 -4.21 -17.48 11.52
CA GLY A 49 -5.01 -16.47 12.23
C GLY A 49 -4.99 -15.10 11.54
N ALA A 50 -3.83 -14.68 11.02
CA ALA A 50 -3.71 -13.43 10.27
C ALA A 50 -4.45 -13.51 8.92
N GLN A 51 -4.39 -14.65 8.23
CA GLN A 51 -5.13 -14.86 6.98
C GLN A 51 -6.65 -14.80 7.20
N GLU A 52 -7.15 -15.45 8.26
CA GLU A 52 -8.58 -15.43 8.58
C GLU A 52 -9.07 -14.01 8.91
N ALA A 53 -8.31 -13.26 9.72
CA ALA A 53 -8.66 -11.89 10.05
C ALA A 53 -8.69 -10.98 8.80
N VAL A 54 -7.76 -11.15 7.87
CA VAL A 54 -7.76 -10.43 6.58
C VAL A 54 -8.95 -10.83 5.72
N ALA A 55 -9.30 -12.12 5.65
CA ALA A 55 -10.47 -12.59 4.91
C ALA A 55 -11.77 -11.99 5.44
N GLN A 56 -11.94 -11.95 6.77
CA GLN A 56 -13.08 -11.31 7.43
C GLN A 56 -13.11 -9.80 7.19
N GLY A 57 -11.95 -9.13 7.24
CA GLY A 57 -11.84 -7.72 6.89
C GLY A 57 -12.33 -7.44 5.47
N PHE A 58 -11.89 -8.24 4.49
CA PHE A 58 -12.37 -8.11 3.12
C PHE A 58 -13.88 -8.34 2.98
N ARG A 59 -14.43 -9.39 3.60
CA ARG A 59 -15.88 -9.65 3.55
C ARG A 59 -16.68 -8.44 4.02
N LYS A 60 -16.32 -7.91 5.20
CA LYS A 60 -16.97 -6.73 5.78
C LYS A 60 -16.88 -5.49 4.87
N GLU A 61 -15.71 -5.22 4.31
CA GLU A 61 -15.53 -4.03 3.46
C GLU A 61 -16.15 -4.17 2.06
N LEU A 62 -16.22 -5.39 1.52
CA LEU A 62 -16.84 -5.65 0.22
C LEU A 62 -18.35 -5.40 0.24
N GLU A 63 -19.04 -5.69 1.34
CA GLU A 63 -20.48 -5.44 1.49
C GLU A 63 -20.84 -3.94 1.38
N ARG A 64 -19.90 -3.07 1.75
CA ARG A 64 -20.07 -1.61 1.74
C ARG A 64 -19.14 -0.91 0.76
N LEU A 65 -18.61 -1.62 -0.23
CA LEU A 65 -17.58 -1.07 -1.12
C LEU A 65 -18.06 0.21 -1.80
N GLY A 66 -17.29 1.29 -1.62
CA GLY A 66 -17.59 2.61 -2.20
C GLY A 66 -18.52 3.49 -1.34
N GLN A 67 -19.07 2.97 -0.25
CA GLN A 67 -19.87 3.77 0.70
C GLN A 67 -18.97 4.63 1.60
N PRO A 68 -19.47 5.75 2.15
CA PRO A 68 -18.67 6.65 3.01
C PRO A 68 -18.12 5.99 4.29
N ASP A 69 -18.74 4.92 4.77
CA ASP A 69 -18.31 4.17 5.94
C ASP A 69 -17.35 3.00 5.61
N CYS A 70 -17.09 2.75 4.33
CA CYS A 70 -16.10 1.77 3.89
C CYS A 70 -14.69 2.25 4.25
N TYR A 71 -13.91 1.37 4.87
CA TYR A 71 -12.54 1.67 5.29
C TYR A 71 -11.67 2.14 4.12
N PHE A 72 -11.86 1.59 2.91
CA PHE A 72 -11.07 1.98 1.73
C PHE A 72 -11.37 3.42 1.25
N VAL A 73 -12.60 3.90 1.46
CA VAL A 73 -12.99 5.28 1.17
C VAL A 73 -12.45 6.20 2.25
N GLN A 74 -12.67 5.85 3.51
CA GLN A 74 -12.23 6.64 4.67
C GLN A 74 -10.72 6.81 4.71
N LEU A 75 -9.96 5.73 4.49
CA LEU A 75 -8.49 5.76 4.50
C LEU A 75 -7.95 6.67 3.39
N ARG A 76 -8.54 6.62 2.18
CA ARG A 76 -8.17 7.52 1.08
C ARG A 76 -8.38 8.98 1.48
N ASP A 77 -9.56 9.30 2.01
CA ASP A 77 -9.94 10.68 2.34
C ASP A 77 -9.10 11.22 3.52
N GLU A 78 -8.79 10.37 4.50
CA GLU A 78 -7.89 10.70 5.61
C GLU A 78 -6.47 10.97 5.13
N LEU A 79 -5.89 10.08 4.31
CA LEU A 79 -4.55 10.23 3.79
C LEU A 79 -4.42 11.43 2.84
N GLN A 80 -5.48 11.74 2.07
CA GLN A 80 -5.50 12.93 1.23
C GLN A 80 -5.40 14.21 2.06
N LYS A 81 -6.19 14.33 3.14
CA LYS A 81 -6.12 15.49 4.05
C LYS A 81 -4.72 15.63 4.67
N LYS A 82 -4.13 14.52 5.11
CA LYS A 82 -2.76 14.49 5.67
C LYS A 82 -1.71 14.87 4.62
N ARG A 83 -1.84 14.40 3.38
CA ARG A 83 -0.97 14.74 2.26
C ARG A 83 -1.03 16.25 1.97
N ASP A 84 -2.23 16.80 1.83
CA ASP A 84 -2.41 18.21 1.48
C ASP A 84 -1.85 19.11 2.59
N TRP A 85 -2.08 18.75 3.86
CA TRP A 85 -1.48 19.45 5.00
C TRP A 85 0.06 19.39 4.99
N LEU A 86 0.65 18.20 4.81
CA LEU A 86 2.11 18.05 4.73
C LEU A 86 2.71 18.84 3.56
N TYR A 87 2.05 18.84 2.40
CA TYR A 87 2.46 19.62 1.23
C TYR A 87 2.54 21.12 1.56
N HIS A 88 1.51 21.66 2.22
CA HIS A 88 1.49 23.06 2.62
C HIS A 88 2.62 23.38 3.59
N CYS A 89 2.79 22.61 4.67
CA CYS A 89 3.85 22.83 5.64
C CYS A 89 5.26 22.79 5.02
N LEU A 90 5.53 21.83 4.12
CA LEU A 90 6.82 21.72 3.45
C LEU A 90 7.06 22.89 2.48
N THR A 91 6.01 23.35 1.80
CA THR A 91 6.09 24.52 0.91
C THR A 91 6.38 25.80 1.71
N GLU A 92 5.73 25.98 2.86
CA GLU A 92 5.91 27.15 3.74
C GLU A 92 7.33 27.29 4.27
N VAL A 93 7.97 26.17 4.65
CA VAL A 93 9.38 26.20 5.08
C VAL A 93 10.36 26.38 3.92
N GLY A 94 9.88 26.45 2.68
CA GLY A 94 10.66 26.73 1.49
C GLY A 94 11.24 25.50 0.77
N MET A 95 10.80 24.29 1.13
CA MET A 95 11.08 23.06 0.37
C MET A 95 10.20 23.00 -0.88
N LYS A 96 10.54 22.09 -1.81
CA LYS A 96 9.74 21.81 -3.01
C LYS A 96 9.15 20.39 -2.94
N PRO A 97 8.02 20.19 -2.24
CA PRO A 97 7.35 18.89 -2.20
C PRO A 97 6.74 18.52 -3.56
N MET A 98 6.79 17.24 -3.92
CA MET A 98 6.11 16.69 -5.10
C MET A 98 4.74 16.15 -4.70
N MET A 99 3.69 16.60 -5.39
CA MET A 99 2.32 16.16 -5.11
C MET A 99 2.16 14.67 -5.43
N SER A 100 1.92 13.85 -4.40
CA SER A 100 1.78 12.42 -4.59
C SER A 100 0.39 12.05 -5.12
N GLN A 101 0.34 11.26 -6.19
CA GLN A 101 -0.89 10.71 -6.78
C GLN A 101 -1.43 9.46 -6.06
N GLY A 102 -0.68 8.93 -5.08
CA GLY A 102 -1.06 7.77 -4.27
C GLY A 102 -0.05 7.48 -3.18
N SER A 103 -0.17 6.34 -2.47
CA SER A 103 0.66 6.04 -1.29
C SER A 103 0.51 7.08 -0.18
N TYR A 104 1.29 6.93 0.88
CA TYR A 104 1.36 7.84 2.04
C TYR A 104 2.76 8.44 2.22
N PHE A 105 3.59 8.42 1.18
CA PHE A 105 4.91 9.06 1.14
C PHE A 105 4.87 10.33 0.29
N MET A 106 5.68 11.32 0.69
CA MET A 106 5.92 12.55 -0.05
C MET A 106 7.41 12.78 -0.17
N ILE A 107 7.88 13.03 -1.39
CA ILE A 107 9.26 13.39 -1.65
C ILE A 107 9.34 14.91 -1.77
N ALA A 108 10.33 15.53 -1.13
CA ALA A 108 10.57 16.95 -1.22
C ALA A 108 12.04 17.24 -1.57
N ASP A 109 12.25 18.16 -2.51
CA ASP A 109 13.58 18.66 -2.82
C ASP A 109 14.02 19.67 -1.75
N ILE A 110 15.17 19.38 -1.14
CA ILE A 110 15.82 20.15 -0.07
C ILE A 110 17.09 20.86 -0.54
N SER A 111 17.39 20.86 -1.84
CA SER A 111 18.60 21.47 -2.43
C SER A 111 18.81 22.93 -2.00
N ARG A 112 17.71 23.67 -1.77
CA ARG A 112 17.73 25.05 -1.26
C ARG A 112 18.41 25.20 0.11
N PHE A 113 18.43 24.14 0.92
CA PHE A 113 19.04 24.11 2.26
C PHE A 113 20.44 23.50 2.25
N SER A 114 20.85 22.89 1.14
CA SER A 114 22.19 22.36 0.97
C SER A 114 23.19 23.50 0.80
N LYS A 115 23.70 24.01 1.91
CA LYS A 115 24.98 24.73 1.95
C LYS A 115 26.07 23.74 2.36
N PHE A 116 26.51 22.89 1.44
CA PHE A 116 27.80 22.20 1.56
C PHE A 116 28.75 22.85 0.55
N THR A 117 29.44 23.91 0.99
CA THR A 117 30.86 23.93 1.44
C THR A 117 31.82 24.03 0.25
N SER A 118 32.19 25.27 -0.05
CA SER A 118 33.51 25.61 -0.64
C SER A 118 34.64 25.16 0.27
#